data_AF-A0A812FTU5-F1
#
_entry.id   AF-A0A812FTU5-F1
#
_cell.length_a   1.000
_cell.length_b   1.000
_cell.length_c   1.000
_cell.angle_alpha   90.00
_cell.angle_beta   90.00
_cell.angle_gamma   90.00
#
_symmetry.space_group_name_H-M   'P 1'
#
loop_
_entity.id
_entity.type
_entity.pdbx_description
1 polymer ?
#
loop_
_entity_poly.entity_id
_entity_poly.type
_entity_poly.pdbx_seq_one_letter_code
_entity_poly.pdbx_strand_id
1 'polypeptide(L)'
;MNKLITLAAISISFTAFAQDEEPLSSIVYGFHHNGNIINPKCVNLLQAWNSESPQYGIILRSVIIDSCQESNLAFKGRDYHVSSDGSVSYYEDPDDGHSYFKYKVLGKTERGVFALAHSGNIGLYRLETQPVDFDFNNSNEQMVSVLTKLSQSWVPCFESATVQGNQLQVEKHIWDPAVSRAEQCSEKLETVTFDLSHF
;
A
#
# COMPACT_ATOMS: atom_id res chain seq x y z
N MET A 1 -47.33 48.71 -30.88
CA MET A 1 -46.87 47.47 -31.56
C MET A 1 -45.48 47.80 -32.10
N ASN A 2 -44.33 47.24 -31.71
CA ASN A 2 -43.90 45.95 -31.15
C ASN A 2 -42.86 46.21 -30.03
N LYS A 3 -42.99 45.65 -28.82
CA LYS A 3 -42.44 44.36 -28.33
C LYS A 3 -40.95 44.16 -28.68
N LEU A 4 -40.02 44.45 -27.76
CA LEU A 4 -39.40 43.54 -26.76
C LEU A 4 -38.57 42.44 -27.42
N ILE A 5 -37.27 42.34 -27.04
CA ILE A 5 -36.27 41.24 -27.12
C ILE A 5 -34.89 41.97 -27.01
N THR A 6 -33.93 41.67 -26.12
CA THR A 6 -33.37 40.36 -25.72
C THR A 6 -32.66 40.44 -24.37
N LEU A 7 -32.61 39.28 -23.72
CA LEU A 7 -32.07 38.87 -22.43
C LEU A 7 -30.66 39.36 -22.05
N ALA A 8 -30.49 39.70 -20.77
CA ALA A 8 -29.23 39.61 -20.05
C ALA A 8 -29.14 38.25 -19.36
N ALA A 9 -28.22 37.40 -19.80
CA ALA A 9 -27.84 36.17 -19.11
C ALA A 9 -26.33 35.96 -19.27
N ILE A 10 -25.56 36.33 -18.26
CA ILE A 10 -24.22 35.76 -18.04
C ILE A 10 -24.19 35.27 -16.61
N SER A 11 -24.57 34.01 -16.49
CA SER A 11 -24.42 33.11 -15.36
C SER A 11 -22.95 33.01 -14.95
N ILE A 12 -22.60 33.56 -13.79
CA ILE A 12 -21.32 33.31 -13.13
C ILE A 12 -21.46 31.93 -12.46
N SER A 13 -21.06 30.90 -13.20
CA SER A 13 -20.92 29.55 -12.67
C SER A 13 -19.64 29.53 -11.84
N PHE A 14 -19.76 29.50 -10.51
CA PHE A 14 -18.66 29.14 -9.65
C PHE A 14 -18.34 27.67 -9.90
N THR A 15 -17.25 27.42 -10.62
CA THR A 15 -16.64 26.10 -10.71
C THR A 15 -16.12 25.75 -9.32
N ALA A 16 -16.83 24.85 -8.64
CA ALA A 16 -16.24 24.09 -7.56
C ALA A 16 -15.10 23.27 -8.16
N PHE A 17 -13.87 23.69 -7.91
CA PHE A 17 -12.72 22.82 -8.11
C PHE A 17 -12.82 21.72 -7.05
N ALA A 18 -13.46 20.61 -7.39
CA ALA A 18 -13.10 19.34 -6.80
C ALA A 18 -11.68 19.06 -7.30
N GLN A 19 -10.68 19.36 -6.46
CA GLN A 19 -9.38 18.73 -6.64
C GLN A 19 -9.59 17.27 -6.29
N ASP A 20 -9.77 16.45 -7.31
CA ASP A 20 -9.41 15.04 -7.21
C ASP A 20 -7.92 15.06 -6.85
N GLU A 21 -7.59 14.87 -5.57
CA GLU A 21 -6.22 14.63 -5.16
C GLU A 21 -5.77 13.37 -5.90
N GLU A 22 -4.90 13.53 -6.90
CA GLU A 22 -4.26 12.39 -7.51
C GLU A 22 -3.58 11.60 -6.39
N PRO A 23 -3.92 10.32 -6.20
CA PRO A 23 -3.38 9.54 -5.12
C PRO A 23 -1.86 9.49 -5.27
N LEU A 24 -1.17 9.93 -4.22
CA LEU A 24 0.28 10.07 -4.21
C LEU A 24 0.92 8.70 -4.48
N SER A 25 1.83 8.66 -5.46
CA SER A 25 2.45 7.40 -5.89
C SER A 25 3.48 6.89 -4.88
N SER A 26 3.82 5.60 -4.97
CA SER A 26 4.87 4.96 -4.15
C SER A 26 6.20 5.71 -4.16
N ILE A 27 6.54 6.34 -5.31
CA ILE A 27 7.74 7.16 -5.47
C ILE A 27 7.67 8.41 -4.61
N VAL A 28 6.51 9.08 -4.56
CA VAL A 28 6.32 10.33 -3.79
C VAL A 28 6.56 10.10 -2.30
N TYR A 29 6.12 8.96 -1.78
CA TYR A 29 6.37 8.61 -0.38
C TYR A 29 7.79 8.11 -0.11
N GLY A 30 8.64 7.97 -1.14
CA GLY A 30 9.99 7.42 -1.00
C GLY A 30 10.03 5.90 -0.86
N PHE A 31 8.95 5.20 -1.22
CA PHE A 31 8.90 3.73 -1.25
C PHE A 31 9.30 3.22 -2.64
N HIS A 32 10.58 3.39 -2.95
CA HIS A 32 11.16 3.08 -4.25
C HIS A 32 12.58 2.54 -4.09
N HIS A 33 13.08 1.81 -5.08
CA HIS A 33 14.47 1.34 -5.15
C HIS A 33 15.12 1.90 -6.41
N ASN A 34 16.23 2.65 -6.25
CA ASN A 34 16.95 3.31 -7.35
C ASN A 34 16.05 4.18 -8.26
N GLY A 35 15.09 4.89 -7.65
CA GLY A 35 14.12 5.73 -8.38
C GLY A 35 12.97 4.97 -9.05
N ASN A 36 12.98 3.63 -8.97
CA ASN A 36 11.95 2.76 -9.55
C ASN A 36 11.04 2.19 -8.47
N ILE A 37 9.83 1.83 -8.89
CA ILE A 37 8.86 1.12 -8.03
C ILE A 37 9.49 -0.21 -7.58
N ILE A 38 9.29 -0.55 -6.31
CA ILE A 38 9.70 -1.86 -5.78
C ILE A 38 8.81 -2.94 -6.41
N ASN A 39 9.42 -3.99 -6.95
CA ASN A 39 8.72 -5.09 -7.59
C ASN A 39 7.68 -5.67 -6.59
N PRO A 40 6.39 -5.73 -6.96
CA PRO A 40 5.33 -6.18 -6.07
C PRO A 40 5.49 -7.64 -5.65
N LYS A 41 6.20 -8.48 -6.41
CA LYS A 41 6.53 -9.85 -6.00
C LYS A 41 7.53 -9.86 -4.83
N CYS A 42 8.48 -8.93 -4.78
CA CYS A 42 9.38 -8.78 -3.62
C CYS A 42 8.62 -8.41 -2.35
N VAL A 43 7.61 -7.54 -2.46
CA VAL A 43 6.70 -7.22 -1.35
C VAL A 43 5.82 -8.44 -1.01
N ASN A 44 5.37 -9.21 -2.00
CA ASN A 44 4.55 -10.40 -1.77
C ASN A 44 5.32 -11.49 -0.99
N LEU A 45 6.63 -11.65 -1.22
CA LEU A 45 7.46 -12.61 -0.48
C LEU A 45 7.49 -12.35 1.03
N LEU A 46 7.22 -11.12 1.46
CA LEU A 46 7.12 -10.74 2.87
C LEU A 46 5.75 -11.06 3.49
N GLN A 47 4.77 -11.49 2.70
CA GLN A 47 3.47 -11.88 3.24
C GLN A 47 3.58 -13.21 3.98
N ALA A 48 2.93 -13.28 5.13
CA ALA A 48 2.83 -14.50 5.93
C ALA A 48 1.55 -15.22 5.54
N TRP A 49 1.61 -16.54 5.44
CA TRP A 49 0.43 -17.37 5.34
C TRP A 49 -0.26 -17.41 6.70
N ASN A 50 -1.60 -17.48 6.69
CA ASN A 50 -2.39 -17.60 7.92
C ASN A 50 -2.00 -18.82 8.76
N SER A 51 -1.47 -19.88 8.13
CA SER A 51 -0.96 -21.07 8.81
C SER A 51 0.32 -20.84 9.61
N GLU A 52 1.11 -19.81 9.27
CA GLU A 52 2.41 -19.57 9.91
C GLU A 52 2.27 -18.86 11.26
N SER A 53 1.20 -18.09 11.46
CA SER A 53 0.83 -17.53 12.76
C SER A 53 -0.67 -17.28 12.82
N PRO A 54 -1.47 -18.27 13.28
CA PRO A 54 -2.92 -18.13 13.30
C PRO A 54 -3.43 -17.08 14.30
N GLN A 55 -2.60 -16.65 15.26
CA GLN A 55 -2.97 -15.69 16.29
C GLN A 55 -2.37 -14.30 16.12
N TYR A 56 -1.17 -14.19 15.56
CA TYR A 56 -0.44 -12.91 15.59
C TYR A 56 -0.15 -12.33 14.23
N GLY A 57 -0.08 -13.13 13.14
CA GLY A 57 0.24 -12.61 11.80
C GLY A 57 1.58 -11.85 11.67
N ILE A 58 2.32 -11.65 12.77
CA ILE A 58 3.55 -10.89 12.86
C ILE A 58 4.69 -11.90 12.76
N ILE A 59 5.16 -12.10 11.54
CA ILE A 59 6.45 -12.73 11.29
C ILE A 59 7.31 -11.62 10.71
N LEU A 60 8.33 -11.21 11.46
CA LEU A 60 9.36 -10.33 10.93
C LEU A 60 10.02 -11.07 9.76
N ARG A 61 9.86 -10.51 8.57
CA ARG A 61 10.46 -11.01 7.33
C ARG A 61 11.24 -9.87 6.72
N SER A 62 12.43 -10.20 6.24
CA SER A 62 13.28 -9.25 5.54
C SER A 62 13.69 -9.85 4.21
N VAL A 63 13.75 -8.99 3.20
CA VAL A 63 14.28 -9.34 1.87
C VAL A 63 15.26 -8.27 1.45
N ILE A 64 16.38 -8.69 0.87
CA ILE A 64 17.34 -7.80 0.23
C ILE A 64 16.75 -7.42 -1.12
N ILE A 65 16.30 -6.17 -1.25
CA ILE A 65 15.62 -5.68 -2.45
C ILE A 65 16.56 -5.67 -3.65
N ASP A 66 17.81 -5.26 -3.46
CA ASP A 66 18.83 -5.20 -4.52
C ASP A 66 18.92 -6.52 -5.29
N SER A 67 18.91 -7.65 -4.57
CA SER A 67 18.94 -8.99 -5.19
C SER A 67 17.55 -9.48 -5.59
N CYS A 68 16.51 -9.11 -4.84
CA CYS A 68 15.16 -9.60 -5.11
C CYS A 68 14.61 -9.13 -6.46
N GLN A 69 14.78 -7.84 -6.79
CA GLN A 69 14.22 -7.22 -8.01
C GLN A 69 14.58 -8.02 -9.27
N GLU A 70 15.79 -8.58 -9.30
CA GLU A 70 16.32 -9.31 -10.44
C GLU A 70 16.23 -10.84 -10.30
N SER A 71 15.84 -11.35 -9.13
CA SER A 71 15.79 -12.79 -8.87
C SER A 71 14.70 -13.52 -9.67
N ASN A 72 14.93 -14.81 -9.93
CA ASN A 72 13.90 -15.70 -10.47
C ASN A 72 12.65 -15.79 -9.58
N LEU A 73 12.78 -15.52 -8.28
CA LEU A 73 11.66 -15.49 -7.34
C LEU A 73 10.74 -14.29 -7.59
N ALA A 74 11.28 -13.18 -8.10
CA ALA A 74 10.54 -11.96 -8.39
C ALA A 74 10.14 -11.80 -9.87
N PHE A 75 10.47 -12.79 -10.72
CA PHE A 75 10.28 -12.72 -12.17
C PHE A 75 8.85 -12.29 -12.57
N LYS A 76 7.84 -12.91 -11.95
CA LYS A 76 6.42 -12.62 -12.22
C LYS A 76 6.00 -11.18 -11.91
N GLY A 77 6.69 -10.53 -10.97
CA GLY A 77 6.40 -9.15 -10.62
C GLY A 77 7.15 -8.13 -11.45
N ARG A 78 7.92 -8.53 -12.48
CA ARG A 78 8.56 -7.60 -13.42
C ARG A 78 7.55 -6.89 -14.32
N ASP A 79 6.53 -7.61 -14.78
CA ASP A 79 5.45 -7.08 -15.62
C ASP A 79 4.31 -6.53 -14.74
N TYR A 80 4.65 -5.66 -13.80
CA TYR A 80 3.65 -5.07 -12.90
C TYR A 80 2.83 -3.98 -13.60
N HIS A 81 1.62 -3.77 -13.11
CA HIS A 81 0.74 -2.68 -13.50
C HIS A 81 0.60 -1.65 -12.37
N VAL A 82 0.63 -0.38 -12.73
CA VAL A 82 0.36 0.74 -11.82
C VAL A 82 -1.00 1.33 -12.18
N SER A 83 -1.94 1.21 -11.26
CA SER A 83 -3.29 1.75 -11.40
C SER A 83 -3.29 3.26 -11.18
N SER A 84 -4.34 3.95 -11.67
CA SER A 84 -4.55 5.38 -11.45
C SER A 84 -4.62 5.76 -9.97
N ASP A 85 -4.99 4.81 -9.10
CA ASP A 85 -5.06 5.00 -7.66
C ASP A 85 -3.70 4.89 -6.94
N GLY A 86 -2.61 4.74 -7.69
CA GLY A 86 -1.25 4.54 -7.19
C GLY A 86 -0.95 3.11 -6.72
N SER A 87 -1.90 2.18 -6.84
CA SER A 87 -1.67 0.77 -6.52
C SER A 87 -0.73 0.11 -7.52
N VAL A 88 0.15 -0.76 -7.03
CA VAL A 88 1.07 -1.57 -7.84
C VAL A 88 0.65 -3.02 -7.73
N SER A 89 0.47 -3.71 -8.85
CA SER A 89 -0.03 -5.08 -8.90
C SER A 89 0.66 -5.95 -9.93
N TYR A 90 0.61 -7.26 -9.75
CA TYR A 90 0.98 -8.24 -10.76
C TYR A 90 0.10 -9.49 -10.62
N TYR A 91 0.02 -10.27 -11.68
CA TYR A 91 -0.62 -11.58 -11.69
C TYR A 91 0.44 -12.67 -11.51
N GLU A 92 0.18 -13.61 -10.58
CA GLU A 92 1.01 -14.80 -10.41
C GLU A 92 0.90 -15.74 -11.62
N ASP A 93 -0.27 -15.79 -12.23
CA ASP A 93 -0.52 -16.50 -13.47
C ASP A 93 -1.30 -15.56 -14.40
N PRO A 94 -0.70 -15.09 -15.51
CA PRO A 94 -1.37 -14.19 -16.44
C PRO A 94 -2.64 -14.79 -17.06
N ASP A 95 -2.73 -16.13 -17.13
CA ASP A 95 -3.86 -16.85 -17.69
C ASP A 95 -4.95 -17.15 -16.64
N ASP A 96 -4.64 -16.96 -15.35
CA ASP A 96 -5.57 -17.05 -14.23
C ASP A 96 -5.71 -15.69 -13.53
N GLY A 97 -6.76 -14.96 -13.92
CA GLY A 97 -7.11 -13.66 -13.34
C GLY A 97 -7.44 -13.68 -11.85
N HIS A 98 -7.44 -14.84 -11.18
CA HIS A 98 -7.74 -14.96 -9.75
C HIS A 98 -6.51 -14.96 -8.85
N SER A 99 -5.31 -15.16 -9.38
CA SER A 99 -4.08 -15.18 -8.59
C SER A 99 -3.28 -13.90 -8.84
N TYR A 100 -3.58 -12.85 -8.09
CA TYR A 100 -2.87 -11.56 -8.18
C TYR A 100 -2.49 -11.03 -6.80
N PHE A 101 -1.43 -10.24 -6.75
CA PHE A 101 -1.07 -9.47 -5.56
C PHE A 101 -1.00 -7.99 -5.92
N LYS A 102 -1.50 -7.15 -5.00
CA LYS A 102 -1.51 -5.70 -5.12
C LYS A 102 -1.09 -5.08 -3.81
N TYR A 103 -0.29 -4.02 -3.88
CA TYR A 103 -0.05 -3.14 -2.74
C TYR A 103 -0.29 -1.67 -3.12
N LYS A 104 -0.65 -0.86 -2.14
CA LYS A 104 -0.71 0.60 -2.23
C LYS A 104 0.01 1.21 -1.05
N VAL A 105 0.87 2.20 -1.28
CA VAL A 105 1.56 2.93 -0.22
C VAL A 105 0.59 3.98 0.33
N LEU A 106 0.30 3.89 1.62
CA LEU A 106 -0.62 4.78 2.32
C LEU A 106 0.10 6.01 2.91
N GLY A 107 1.42 5.90 3.07
CA GLY A 107 2.26 6.98 3.53
C GLY A 107 3.50 6.47 4.27
N LYS A 108 4.28 7.42 4.77
CA LYS A 108 5.53 7.18 5.50
C LYS A 108 5.54 8.02 6.77
N THR A 109 5.91 7.41 7.89
CA THR A 109 6.06 8.12 9.16
C THR A 109 7.35 8.95 9.18
N GLU A 110 7.47 9.87 10.12
CA GLU A 110 8.70 10.65 10.33
C GLU A 110 9.91 9.76 10.66
N ARG A 111 9.65 8.60 11.28
CA ARG A 111 10.66 7.58 11.60
C ARG A 111 10.97 6.63 10.44
N GLY A 112 10.43 6.90 9.25
CA GLY A 112 10.71 6.13 8.04
C GLY A 112 10.02 4.78 7.94
N VAL A 113 8.90 4.60 8.66
CA VAL A 113 8.05 3.40 8.54
C VAL A 113 6.98 3.65 7.48
N PHE A 114 6.86 2.74 6.53
CA PHE A 114 5.86 2.79 5.46
C PHE A 114 4.64 1.97 5.84
N ALA A 115 3.46 2.53 5.65
CA ALA A 115 2.21 1.78 5.74
C ALA A 115 1.76 1.38 4.32
N LEU A 116 1.53 0.10 4.09
CA LEU A 116 1.09 -0.44 2.80
C LEU A 116 -0.24 -1.19 2.98
N ALA A 117 -1.24 -0.87 2.18
CA ALA A 117 -2.44 -1.69 2.04
C ALA A 117 -2.19 -2.82 1.03
N HIS A 118 -2.49 -4.06 1.40
CA HIS A 118 -2.43 -5.24 0.51
C HIS A 118 -3.34 -6.36 1.02
N SER A 119 -4.05 -7.06 0.13
CA SER A 119 -4.83 -8.28 0.45
C SER A 119 -5.72 -8.16 1.70
N GLY A 120 -6.45 -7.06 1.87
CA GLY A 120 -7.33 -6.81 3.04
C GLY A 120 -6.60 -6.51 4.36
N ASN A 121 -5.29 -6.32 4.31
CA ASN A 121 -4.44 -5.99 5.44
C ASN A 121 -3.75 -4.64 5.22
N ILE A 122 -3.32 -4.03 6.33
CA ILE A 122 -2.32 -2.97 6.31
C ILE A 122 -1.06 -3.50 6.99
N GLY A 123 0.05 -3.53 6.24
CA GLY A 123 1.37 -3.90 6.74
C GLY A 123 2.24 -2.68 6.99
N LEU A 124 3.09 -2.77 8.02
CA LEU A 124 4.13 -1.79 8.33
C LEU A 124 5.47 -2.31 7.85
N TYR A 125 6.20 -1.47 7.13
CA TYR A 125 7.46 -1.84 6.48
C TYR A 125 8.54 -0.81 6.75
N ARG A 126 9.79 -1.26 6.78
CA ARG A 126 10.96 -0.39 6.83
C ARG A 126 11.91 -0.75 5.71
N LEU A 127 12.35 0.25 4.97
CA LEU A 127 13.36 0.14 3.93
C LEU A 127 14.63 0.83 4.42
N GLU A 128 15.69 0.06 4.63
CA GLU A 128 16.97 0.53 5.19
C GLU A 128 18.15 0.04 4.35
N THR A 129 19.25 0.77 4.38
CA THR A 129 20.54 0.25 3.90
C THR A 129 21.22 -0.46 5.05
N GLN A 130 21.57 -1.74 4.88
CA GLN A 130 22.23 -2.56 5.88
C GLN A 130 23.48 -3.21 5.30
N PRO A 131 24.57 -3.36 6.09
CA PRO A 131 25.70 -4.19 5.70
C PRO A 131 25.29 -5.67 5.76
N VAL A 132 25.49 -6.38 4.66
CA VAL A 132 25.25 -7.83 4.58
C VAL A 132 26.50 -8.52 4.08
N ASP A 133 26.86 -9.62 4.74
CA ASP A 133 27.86 -10.54 4.25
C ASP A 133 27.18 -11.70 3.52
N PHE A 134 27.60 -11.95 2.29
CA PHE A 134 27.06 -13.00 1.44
C PHE A 134 27.95 -14.24 1.41
N ASP A 135 29.18 -14.18 1.92
CA ASP A 135 30.14 -15.27 1.89
C ASP A 135 30.64 -15.59 3.31
N PHE A 136 30.25 -16.76 3.82
CA PHE A 136 30.70 -17.24 5.13
C PHE A 136 32.23 -17.39 5.25
N ASN A 137 32.97 -17.43 4.13
CA ASN A 137 34.41 -17.62 4.11
C ASN A 137 35.20 -16.31 4.00
N ASN A 138 34.58 -15.21 3.57
CA ASN A 138 35.27 -13.94 3.33
C ASN A 138 34.40 -12.79 3.84
N SER A 139 34.88 -12.08 4.87
CA SER A 139 34.18 -10.90 5.36
C SER A 139 34.34 -9.74 4.38
N ASN A 140 33.33 -9.57 3.53
CA ASN A 140 33.20 -8.45 2.62
C ASN A 140 31.77 -7.90 2.67
N GLU A 141 31.49 -7.11 3.70
CA GLU A 141 30.19 -6.47 3.89
C GLU A 141 29.83 -5.58 2.70
N GLN A 142 28.66 -5.83 2.12
CA GLN A 142 28.07 -4.99 1.08
C GLN A 142 26.89 -4.23 1.67
N MET A 143 26.85 -2.91 1.44
CA MET A 143 25.70 -2.10 1.78
C MET A 143 24.59 -2.38 0.79
N VAL A 144 23.49 -2.96 1.26
CA VAL A 144 22.33 -3.33 0.43
C VAL A 144 21.03 -2.77 0.97
N SER A 145 20.04 -2.56 0.11
CA SER A 145 18.69 -2.16 0.55
C SER A 145 17.92 -3.37 1.07
N VAL A 146 17.48 -3.32 2.32
CA VAL A 146 16.70 -4.36 2.98
C VAL A 146 15.31 -3.83 3.27
N LEU A 147 14.29 -4.52 2.76
CA LEU A 147 12.89 -4.28 3.10
C LEU A 147 12.47 -5.27 4.18
N THR A 148 12.09 -4.75 5.34
CA THR A 148 11.63 -5.53 6.48
C THR A 148 10.15 -5.26 6.75
N LYS A 149 9.35 -6.31 6.88
CA LYS A 149 7.98 -6.23 7.38
C LYS A 149 8.02 -6.25 8.91
N LEU A 150 7.54 -5.17 9.52
CA LEU A 150 7.54 -4.96 10.98
C LEU A 150 6.30 -5.54 11.64
N SER A 151 5.13 -5.35 11.01
CA SER A 151 3.83 -5.77 11.53
C SER A 151 2.80 -5.82 10.41
N GLN A 152 1.66 -6.44 10.68
CA GLN A 152 0.47 -6.31 9.85
C GLN A 152 -0.80 -6.43 10.69
N SER A 153 -1.88 -5.84 10.21
CA SER A 153 -3.20 -6.02 10.78
C SER A 153 -4.24 -6.24 9.68
N TRP A 154 -5.19 -7.12 9.94
CA TRP A 154 -6.36 -7.31 9.08
C TRP A 154 -7.35 -6.17 9.31
N VAL A 155 -7.78 -5.53 8.24
CA VAL A 155 -8.69 -4.38 8.29
C VAL A 155 -9.93 -4.72 7.47
N PRO A 156 -10.96 -5.34 8.08
CA PRO A 156 -12.21 -5.61 7.38
C PRO A 156 -12.89 -4.30 6.97
N CYS A 157 -13.56 -4.34 5.81
CA CYS A 157 -14.35 -3.22 5.30
C CYS A 157 -13.56 -1.92 5.13
N PHE A 158 -12.28 -2.04 4.80
CA PHE A 158 -11.37 -0.93 4.53
C PHE A 158 -11.88 -0.03 3.38
N GLU A 159 -11.87 1.28 3.61
CA GLU A 159 -12.20 2.28 2.60
C GLU A 159 -10.94 3.07 2.21
N SER A 160 -10.30 3.71 3.19
CA SER A 160 -9.12 4.52 2.98
C SER A 160 -8.20 4.53 4.19
N ALA A 161 -6.95 4.96 3.99
CA ALA A 161 -6.05 5.25 5.09
C ALA A 161 -4.95 6.22 4.66
N THR A 162 -4.43 6.94 5.64
CA THR A 162 -3.33 7.89 5.44
C THR A 162 -2.43 7.92 6.67
N VAL A 163 -1.14 8.21 6.44
CA VAL A 163 -0.18 8.44 7.51
C VAL A 163 -0.04 9.93 7.74
N GLN A 164 -0.25 10.37 9.00
CA GLN A 164 -0.05 11.75 9.44
C GLN A 164 0.94 11.76 10.61
N GLY A 165 2.14 12.29 10.38
CA GLY A 165 3.23 12.23 11.36
C GLY A 165 3.59 10.77 11.69
N ASN A 166 3.41 10.36 12.95
CA ASN A 166 3.62 8.98 13.40
C ASN A 166 2.30 8.23 13.68
N GLN A 167 1.19 8.67 13.06
CA GLN A 167 -0.11 8.02 13.19
C GLN A 167 -0.60 7.48 11.85
N LEU A 168 -1.25 6.32 11.89
CA LEU A 168 -2.02 5.79 10.76
C LEU A 168 -3.51 5.97 11.08
N GLN A 169 -4.19 6.78 10.28
CA GLN A 169 -5.64 6.94 10.34
C GLN A 169 -6.27 6.04 9.28
N VAL A 170 -7.15 5.15 9.72
CA VAL A 170 -7.85 4.19 8.87
C VAL A 170 -9.33 4.49 8.90
N GLU A 171 -9.89 4.80 7.74
CA GLU A 171 -11.32 4.90 7.54
C GLU A 171 -11.84 3.58 6.98
N LYS A 172 -12.84 3.03 7.66
CA LYS A 172 -13.44 1.76 7.29
C LYS A 172 -14.90 1.73 7.69
N HIS A 173 -15.67 0.87 7.06
CA HIS A 173 -17.01 0.59 7.53
C HIS A 173 -16.98 -0.27 8.80
N ILE A 174 -17.98 -0.08 9.67
CA ILE A 174 -18.13 -0.92 10.87
C ILE A 174 -18.37 -2.37 10.42
N TRP A 175 -17.54 -3.27 10.95
CA TRP A 175 -17.60 -4.70 10.67
C TRP A 175 -18.39 -5.46 11.74
N ASP A 176 -19.37 -6.25 11.33
CA ASP A 176 -20.15 -7.13 12.21
C ASP A 176 -20.02 -8.60 11.77
N PRO A 177 -19.32 -9.46 12.53
CA PRO A 177 -19.18 -10.88 12.19
C PRO A 177 -20.47 -11.69 12.35
N ALA A 178 -21.48 -11.18 13.07
CA ALA A 178 -22.67 -11.94 13.40
C ALA A 178 -23.74 -11.95 12.29
N VAL A 179 -23.63 -11.06 11.31
CA VAL A 179 -24.56 -10.93 10.18
C VAL A 179 -24.09 -11.72 8.94
N SER A 180 -24.94 -11.76 7.91
CA SER A 180 -24.62 -12.45 6.66
C SER A 180 -23.42 -11.80 5.97
N ARG A 181 -22.64 -12.58 5.19
CA ARG A 181 -21.41 -12.09 4.53
C ARG A 181 -21.63 -10.82 3.69
N ALA A 182 -22.78 -10.68 3.05
CA ALA A 182 -23.13 -9.52 2.24
C ALA A 182 -23.37 -8.24 3.08
N GLU A 183 -23.67 -8.40 4.37
CA GLU A 183 -24.04 -7.33 5.29
C GLU A 183 -22.96 -7.07 6.36
N GLN A 184 -21.86 -7.83 6.34
CA GLN A 184 -20.78 -7.72 7.34
C GLN A 184 -20.13 -6.33 7.39
N CYS A 185 -20.22 -5.56 6.31
CA CYS A 185 -19.77 -4.18 6.25
C CYS A 185 -20.98 -3.26 6.24
N SER A 186 -21.19 -2.51 7.32
CA SER A 186 -22.32 -1.58 7.42
C SER A 186 -22.10 -0.33 6.56
N GLU A 187 -23.15 0.42 6.22
CA GLU A 187 -22.99 1.72 5.53
C GLU A 187 -22.32 2.80 6.41
N LYS A 188 -22.12 2.57 7.72
CA LYS A 188 -21.52 3.55 8.63
C LYS A 188 -20.00 3.43 8.61
N LEU A 189 -19.35 4.57 8.40
CA LEU A 189 -17.90 4.71 8.51
C LEU A 189 -17.47 4.97 9.96
N GLU A 190 -16.31 4.41 10.31
CA GLU A 190 -15.56 4.70 11.53
C GLU A 190 -14.10 5.00 11.17
N THR A 191 -13.47 5.84 12.00
CA THR A 191 -12.03 6.11 11.89
C THR A 191 -11.32 5.46 13.07
N VAL A 192 -10.37 4.59 12.77
CA VAL A 192 -9.47 3.98 13.75
C VAL A 192 -8.08 4.59 13.59
N THR A 193 -7.53 5.12 14.67
CA THR A 193 -6.18 5.70 14.68
C THR A 193 -5.21 4.77 15.38
N PHE A 194 -4.14 4.41 14.70
CA PHE A 194 -3.03 3.63 15.26
C PHE A 194 -1.84 4.55 15.53
N ASP A 195 -1.32 4.49 16.75
CA ASP A 195 -0.05 5.13 17.09
C ASP A 195 1.12 4.26 16.62
N LEU A 196 1.92 4.81 15.70
CA LEU A 196 3.10 4.15 15.14
C LEU A 196 4.40 4.66 15.76
N SER A 197 4.35 5.48 16.81
CA SER A 197 5.52 6.12 17.42
C SER A 197 6.54 5.12 17.96
N HIS A 198 6.14 3.89 18.25
CA HIS A 198 7.02 2.84 18.77
C HIS A 198 7.77 2.04 17.71
N PHE A 199 7.42 2.18 16.42
CA PHE A 199 8.08 1.46 15.33
C PHE A 199 9.38 2.16 14.91
#